data_AF-A0A1E7F4Q5-F1
#
_entry.id   AF-A0A1E7F4Q5-F1
#
_cell.length_a   1.000
_cell.length_b   1.000
_cell.length_c   1.000
_cell.angle_alpha   90.00
_cell.angle_beta   90.00
_cell.angle_gamma   90.00
#
_symmetry.space_group_name_H-M   'P 1'
#
loop_
_entity.id
_entity.type
_entity.pdbx_description
1 polymer ?
#
loop_
_entity_poly.entity_id
_entity_poly.type
_entity_poly.pdbx_seq_one_letter_code
_entity_poly.pdbx_strand_id
1 'polypeptide(L)'
;MTEELTTNTADMSIATDNDNDNDNEDDNEGVDNSYSNSSAALHPVTPSATTSSSSIATPTSTTKPQDETMIILEEEDGKHAELEKEVRSRDSDISGLDKLRLEKSYELENLQKELDIERLMQMNETILHRIEDMSNNDAIREYAELIKSVAPKGGNVDSQYVMKLQSQLAKAVKRMDATSHQMTQVEQSCEEVVNSLKKEIGDIVEDR
;
A
#
# COMPACT_ATOMS: atom_id res chain seq x y z
N MET A 1 -23.36 -73.59 -29.75
CA MET A 1 -23.38 -72.57 -30.80
C MET A 1 -22.78 -71.32 -30.19
N THR A 2 -21.53 -71.03 -30.54
CA THR A 2 -20.75 -69.87 -30.10
C THR A 2 -20.77 -68.87 -31.23
N GLU A 3 -21.35 -67.70 -31.02
CA GLU A 3 -21.32 -66.59 -32.00
C GLU A 3 -20.25 -65.59 -31.59
N GLU A 4 -19.29 -65.40 -32.49
CA GLU A 4 -18.24 -64.39 -32.45
C GLU A 4 -18.81 -63.05 -32.92
N LEU A 5 -18.59 -61.96 -32.16
CA LEU A 5 -18.75 -60.60 -32.65
C LEU A 5 -17.37 -60.04 -32.98
N THR A 6 -17.12 -59.81 -34.27
CA THR A 6 -15.93 -59.16 -34.81
C THR A 6 -16.08 -57.64 -34.71
N THR A 7 -15.12 -56.96 -34.06
CA THR A 7 -15.03 -55.50 -34.04
C THR A 7 -14.13 -55.04 -35.20
N ASN A 8 -14.73 -54.40 -36.21
CA ASN A 8 -13.98 -53.72 -37.27
C ASN A 8 -13.53 -52.34 -36.77
N THR A 9 -12.23 -52.20 -36.56
CA THR A 9 -11.53 -50.91 -36.38
C THR A 9 -11.22 -50.34 -37.77
N ALA A 10 -11.89 -49.25 -38.15
CA ALA A 10 -11.54 -48.49 -39.34
C ALA A 10 -10.54 -47.40 -38.98
N ASP A 11 -9.31 -47.56 -39.45
CA ASP A 11 -8.27 -46.53 -39.51
C ASP A 11 -8.78 -45.32 -40.30
N MET A 12 -8.66 -44.13 -39.71
CA MET A 12 -8.94 -42.87 -40.39
C MET A 12 -7.70 -41.99 -40.28
N SER A 13 -6.87 -42.02 -41.34
CA SER A 13 -5.67 -41.20 -41.48
C SER A 13 -6.02 -39.72 -41.49
N ILE A 14 -5.40 -38.95 -40.59
CA ILE A 14 -5.51 -37.50 -40.51
C ILE A 14 -4.30 -36.89 -41.24
N ALA A 15 -4.56 -36.19 -42.33
CA ALA A 15 -3.59 -35.31 -42.98
C ALA A 15 -3.39 -34.07 -42.09
N THR A 16 -2.13 -33.75 -41.78
CA THR A 16 -1.73 -32.57 -41.01
C THR A 16 -1.28 -31.48 -41.99
N ASP A 17 -2.14 -30.50 -42.23
CA ASP A 17 -1.70 -29.19 -42.73
C ASP A 17 -1.51 -28.27 -41.53
N ASN A 18 -0.31 -27.73 -41.45
CA ASN A 18 0.30 -27.14 -40.27
C ASN A 18 0.57 -25.66 -40.58
N ASP A 19 -0.44 -24.81 -40.44
CA ASP A 19 -0.30 -23.36 -40.56
C ASP A 19 -0.14 -22.76 -39.15
N ASN A 20 1.09 -22.38 -38.85
CA ASN A 20 1.55 -21.81 -37.58
C ASN A 20 1.89 -20.34 -37.80
N ASP A 21 0.88 -19.47 -37.74
CA ASP A 21 1.07 -18.02 -37.70
C ASP A 21 1.20 -17.59 -36.24
N ASN A 22 2.45 -17.34 -35.83
CA ASN A 22 2.83 -16.89 -34.51
C ASN A 22 3.33 -15.44 -34.61
N ASP A 23 2.40 -14.48 -34.54
CA ASP A 23 2.73 -13.06 -34.45
C ASP A 23 2.97 -12.70 -32.98
N ASN A 24 4.25 -12.52 -32.66
CA ASN A 24 4.77 -12.13 -31.37
C ASN A 24 5.14 -10.63 -31.45
N GLU A 25 4.30 -9.75 -30.92
CA GLU A 25 4.70 -8.36 -30.65
C GLU A 25 5.01 -8.19 -29.17
N ASP A 26 6.30 -8.02 -28.96
CA ASP A 26 7.03 -7.62 -27.78
C ASP A 26 6.91 -6.09 -27.65
N ASP A 27 6.40 -5.59 -26.53
CA ASP A 27 6.62 -4.19 -26.13
C ASP A 27 6.71 -4.08 -24.60
N ASN A 28 7.95 -3.88 -24.20
CA ASN A 28 8.51 -3.71 -22.88
C ASN A 28 8.51 -2.23 -22.49
N GLU A 29 7.88 -1.84 -21.37
CA GLU A 29 8.19 -0.58 -20.68
C GLU A 29 8.08 -0.81 -19.16
N GLY A 30 9.23 -0.90 -18.50
CA GLY A 30 9.36 -0.95 -17.06
C GLY A 30 9.23 0.43 -16.41
N VAL A 31 8.63 0.46 -15.23
CA VAL A 31 8.73 1.61 -14.32
C VAL A 31 9.04 1.12 -12.91
N ASP A 32 10.31 1.25 -12.56
CA ASP A 32 10.85 1.11 -11.21
C ASP A 32 10.45 2.38 -10.43
N ASN A 33 9.77 2.22 -9.29
CA ASN A 33 9.51 3.35 -8.38
C ASN A 33 9.69 2.91 -6.93
N SER A 34 10.93 2.96 -6.47
CA SER A 34 11.34 2.72 -5.09
C SER A 34 11.33 4.03 -4.31
N TYR A 35 10.35 4.19 -3.40
CA TYR A 35 10.42 5.17 -2.33
C TYR A 35 10.69 4.45 -1.01
N SER A 36 11.97 4.45 -0.63
CA SER A 36 12.37 4.22 0.76
C SER A 36 11.87 5.39 1.61
N ASN A 37 11.11 5.09 2.66
CA ASN A 37 10.91 6.03 3.76
C ASN A 37 11.25 5.33 5.08
N SER A 38 12.37 5.75 5.67
CA SER A 38 12.92 5.23 6.92
C SER A 38 12.53 6.13 8.10
N SER A 39 12.21 5.49 9.23
CA SER A 39 12.40 5.98 10.62
C SER A 39 11.61 7.24 11.07
N ALA A 40 11.16 7.39 12.31
CA ALA A 40 11.43 6.72 13.56
C ALA A 40 10.22 6.88 14.50
N ALA A 41 10.04 5.92 15.40
CA ALA A 41 9.10 5.98 16.51
C ALA A 41 9.44 7.13 17.47
N LEU A 42 8.44 7.94 17.83
CA LEU A 42 8.52 8.91 18.93
C LEU A 42 7.67 8.41 20.11
N HIS A 43 8.35 8.17 21.23
CA HIS A 43 7.77 7.84 22.52
C HIS A 43 7.09 9.08 23.15
N PRO A 44 6.06 8.90 24.00
CA PRO A 44 5.37 10.00 24.67
C PRO A 44 6.21 10.55 25.84
N VAL A 45 6.41 11.87 25.87
CA VAL A 45 6.98 12.57 27.02
C VAL A 45 5.83 13.12 27.87
N THR A 46 5.68 12.60 29.08
CA THR A 46 4.78 13.15 30.11
C THR A 46 5.47 14.30 30.86
N PRO A 47 4.80 15.45 31.11
CA PRO A 47 5.34 16.45 32.01
C PRO A 47 5.06 16.05 33.47
N SER A 48 6.13 15.83 34.23
CA SER A 48 6.09 15.62 35.68
C SER A 48 5.96 16.96 36.40
N ALA A 49 4.92 17.12 37.21
CA ALA A 49 4.78 18.24 38.12
C ALA A 49 5.77 18.07 39.27
N THR A 50 6.53 19.13 39.61
CA THR A 50 7.25 19.20 40.89
C THR A 50 7.07 20.58 41.48
N THR A 51 6.11 20.67 42.40
CA THR A 51 6.06 21.67 43.45
C THR A 51 7.25 21.46 44.39
N SER A 52 8.01 22.50 44.70
CA SER A 52 8.87 22.53 45.89
C SER A 52 9.08 23.97 46.33
N SER A 53 8.24 24.38 47.28
CA SER A 53 8.55 25.46 48.22
C SER A 53 9.83 25.12 48.97
N SER A 54 10.73 26.09 49.13
CA SER A 54 11.74 26.06 50.17
C SER A 54 11.86 27.44 50.79
N SER A 55 11.71 27.47 52.11
CA SER A 55 11.82 28.62 52.98
C SER A 55 13.26 28.75 53.51
N ILE A 56 13.59 29.98 53.96
CA ILE A 56 14.63 30.35 54.94
C ILE A 56 16.06 30.53 54.40
N ALA A 57 16.58 31.77 54.49
CA ALA A 57 17.62 32.14 55.46
C ALA A 57 17.95 33.64 55.37
N THR A 58 17.73 34.35 56.47
CA THR A 58 18.31 35.68 56.76
C THR A 58 19.79 35.53 57.13
N PRO A 59 20.71 36.32 56.56
CA PRO A 59 22.00 36.58 57.18
C PRO A 59 21.95 37.93 57.91
N THR A 60 22.11 37.86 59.23
CA THR A 60 22.45 38.99 60.09
C THR A 60 23.89 39.40 59.80
N SER A 61 24.15 40.67 59.43
CA SER A 61 25.48 41.24 59.58
C SER A 61 25.40 42.67 60.10
N THR A 62 25.83 42.81 61.34
CA THR A 62 26.11 44.06 62.03
C THR A 62 27.47 44.57 61.58
N THR A 63 27.51 45.77 60.97
CA THR A 63 28.61 46.75 61.17
C THR A 63 28.13 48.14 60.72
N LYS A 64 28.36 49.12 61.59
CA LYS A 64 27.95 50.54 61.50
C LYS A 64 29.16 51.39 61.02
N PRO A 65 29.05 52.71 60.84
CA PRO A 65 28.65 53.43 59.63
C PRO A 65 29.80 54.30 59.06
N GLN A 66 30.02 54.31 57.74
CA GLN A 66 30.67 55.41 57.01
C GLN A 66 29.99 55.47 55.63
N ASP A 67 29.00 56.34 55.48
CA ASP A 67 29.18 57.67 54.89
C ASP A 67 29.62 57.59 53.41
N GLU A 68 28.78 56.96 52.56
CA GLU A 68 28.86 57.01 51.08
C GLU A 68 27.62 56.38 50.37
N THR A 69 26.46 56.27 51.03
CA THR A 69 25.35 55.38 50.59
C THR A 69 24.08 56.08 50.10
N MET A 70 24.16 57.31 49.58
CA MET A 70 22.96 57.99 49.08
C MET A 70 22.77 57.92 47.55
N ILE A 71 23.70 57.37 46.78
CA ILE A 71 23.63 57.38 45.30
C ILE A 71 23.37 55.98 44.69
N ILE A 72 23.58 54.89 45.43
CA ILE A 72 23.49 53.52 44.88
C ILE A 72 22.05 52.94 44.93
N LEU A 73 21.21 53.42 45.84
CA LEU A 73 19.86 52.86 46.06
C LEU A 73 18.86 53.24 44.95
N GLU A 74 18.98 54.42 44.33
CA GLU A 74 18.05 54.86 43.29
C GLU A 74 18.33 54.16 41.94
N GLU A 75 19.59 53.81 41.66
CA GLU A 75 19.98 53.17 40.41
C GLU A 75 19.62 51.66 40.39
N GLU A 76 19.62 51.00 41.55
CA GLU A 76 19.23 49.60 41.70
C GLU A 76 17.71 49.42 41.63
N ASP A 77 16.94 50.38 42.17
CA ASP A 77 15.47 50.40 42.11
C ASP A 77 14.97 50.69 40.68
N GLY A 78 15.68 51.54 39.93
CA GLY A 78 15.42 51.78 38.50
C GLY A 78 15.63 50.54 37.62
N LYS A 79 16.70 49.77 37.87
CA LYS A 79 16.99 48.51 37.16
C LYS A 79 15.93 47.46 37.47
N HIS A 80 15.48 47.36 38.72
CA HIS A 80 14.42 46.42 39.11
C HIS A 80 13.09 46.75 38.41
N ALA A 81 12.70 48.03 38.36
CA ALA A 81 11.48 48.47 37.67
C ALA A 81 11.53 48.20 36.16
N GLU A 82 12.68 48.39 35.52
CA GLU A 82 12.89 48.08 34.11
C GLU A 82 12.78 46.57 33.84
N LEU A 83 13.39 45.75 34.69
CA LEU A 83 13.32 44.29 34.60
C LEU A 83 11.88 43.78 34.77
N GLU A 84 11.12 44.34 35.72
CA GLU A 84 9.72 43.98 35.95
C GLU A 84 8.85 44.33 34.73
N LYS A 85 9.09 45.49 34.11
CA LYS A 85 8.41 45.88 32.87
C LYS A 85 8.73 44.92 31.73
N GLU A 86 9.99 44.51 31.60
CA GLU A 86 10.41 43.54 30.58
C GLU A 86 9.81 42.16 30.81
N VAL A 87 9.74 41.68 32.06
CA VAL A 87 9.05 40.43 32.40
C VAL A 87 7.59 40.48 31.98
N ARG A 88 6.86 41.54 32.34
CA ARG A 88 5.45 41.71 31.94
C ARG A 88 5.28 41.78 30.43
N SER A 89 6.20 42.42 29.72
CA SER A 89 6.20 42.46 28.25
C SER A 89 6.37 41.06 27.68
N ARG A 90 7.37 40.31 28.16
CA ARG A 90 7.63 38.93 27.71
C ARG A 90 6.46 38.00 28.03
N ASP A 91 5.83 38.14 29.19
CA ASP A 91 4.65 37.35 29.55
C ASP A 91 3.47 37.62 28.60
N SER A 92 3.28 38.89 28.20
CA SER A 92 2.30 39.26 27.18
C SER A 92 2.62 38.64 25.83
N ASP A 93 3.89 38.66 25.41
CA ASP A 93 4.33 38.06 24.15
C ASP A 93 4.16 36.53 24.16
N ILE A 94 4.52 35.86 25.27
CA ILE A 94 4.31 34.42 25.47
C ILE A 94 2.84 34.08 25.36
N SER A 95 1.96 34.84 26.01
CA SER A 95 0.51 34.63 25.91
C SER A 95 0.00 34.79 24.47
N GLY A 96 0.51 35.78 23.74
CA GLY A 96 0.20 35.97 22.32
C GLY A 96 0.66 34.80 21.45
N LEU A 97 1.88 34.31 21.66
CA LEU A 97 2.44 33.17 20.94
C LEU A 97 1.71 31.86 21.26
N ASP A 98 1.30 31.64 22.51
CA ASP A 98 0.52 30.46 22.90
C ASP A 98 -0.85 30.45 22.21
N LYS A 99 -1.51 31.62 22.13
CA LYS A 99 -2.77 31.77 21.38
C LYS A 99 -2.57 31.45 19.90
N LEU A 100 -1.52 31.99 19.28
CA LEU A 100 -1.23 31.75 17.87
C LEU A 100 -0.88 30.27 17.60
N ARG A 101 -0.13 29.64 18.51
CA ARG A 101 0.19 28.20 18.44
C ARG A 101 -1.09 27.36 18.51
N LEU A 102 -2.00 27.70 19.41
CA LEU A 102 -3.28 27.01 19.53
C LEU A 102 -4.13 27.16 18.26
N GLU A 103 -4.25 28.37 17.74
CA GLU A 103 -4.97 28.64 16.49
C GLU A 103 -4.38 27.86 15.31
N LYS A 104 -3.06 27.86 15.17
CA LYS A 104 -2.37 27.05 14.15
C LYS A 104 -2.56 25.56 14.32
N SER A 105 -2.62 25.06 15.57
CA SER A 105 -2.88 23.63 15.81
C SER A 105 -4.28 23.22 15.35
N TYR A 106 -5.30 24.05 15.57
CA TYR A 106 -6.65 23.81 15.07
C TYR A 106 -6.73 23.87 13.53
N GLU A 107 -6.03 24.82 12.91
CA GLU A 107 -5.95 24.93 11.45
C GLU A 107 -5.33 23.67 10.83
N LEU A 108 -4.22 23.18 11.39
CA LEU A 108 -3.56 21.96 10.93
C LEU A 108 -4.46 20.73 11.10
N GLU A 109 -5.18 20.62 12.23
CA GLU A 109 -6.13 19.53 12.45
C GLU A 109 -7.26 19.54 11.41
N ASN A 110 -7.80 20.72 11.09
CA ASN A 110 -8.85 20.86 10.08
C ASN A 110 -8.35 20.53 8.67
N LEU A 111 -7.17 21.04 8.29
CA LEU A 111 -6.55 20.73 7.00
C LEU A 111 -6.26 19.22 6.85
N GLN A 112 -5.83 18.57 7.93
CA GLN A 112 -5.61 17.12 7.94
C GLN A 112 -6.93 16.36 7.69
N LYS A 113 -8.02 16.77 8.36
CA LYS A 113 -9.36 16.17 8.14
C LYS A 113 -9.85 16.38 6.71
N GLU A 114 -9.66 17.56 6.15
CA GLU A 114 -10.05 17.87 4.77
C GLU A 114 -9.27 17.03 3.76
N LEU A 115 -7.95 16.89 3.96
CA LEU A 115 -7.11 16.02 3.14
C LEU A 115 -7.57 14.55 3.19
N ASP A 116 -7.92 14.04 4.37
CA ASP A 116 -8.38 12.67 4.54
C ASP A 116 -9.75 12.43 3.88
N ILE A 117 -10.65 13.42 3.94
CA ILE A 117 -11.94 13.38 3.23
C ILE A 117 -11.72 13.34 1.71
N GLU A 118 -10.85 14.20 1.19
CA GLU A 118 -10.55 14.28 -0.24
C GLU A 118 -9.96 12.96 -0.76
N ARG A 119 -9.00 12.39 -0.03
CA ARG A 119 -8.43 11.06 -0.36
C ARG A 119 -9.49 9.97 -0.38
N LEU A 120 -10.39 9.98 0.58
CA LEU A 120 -11.48 9.00 0.65
C LEU A 120 -12.45 9.16 -0.53
N MET A 121 -12.76 10.40 -0.91
CA MET A 121 -13.60 10.69 -2.08
C MET A 121 -12.96 10.19 -3.37
N GLN A 122 -11.69 10.50 -3.62
CA GLN A 122 -10.97 10.05 -4.82
C GLN A 122 -10.88 8.52 -4.91
N MET A 123 -10.64 7.85 -3.77
CA MET A 123 -10.62 6.39 -3.72
C MET A 123 -12.01 5.81 -4.05
N ASN A 124 -13.07 6.39 -3.48
CA ASN A 124 -14.44 5.95 -3.75
C ASN A 124 -14.83 6.15 -5.22
N GLU A 125 -14.49 7.31 -5.79
CA GLU A 125 -14.72 7.59 -7.22
C GLU A 125 -13.97 6.62 -8.13
N THR A 126 -12.71 6.30 -7.81
CA THR A 126 -11.91 5.30 -8.54
C THR A 126 -12.56 3.92 -8.49
N ILE A 127 -13.03 3.49 -7.32
CA ILE A 127 -13.72 2.20 -7.16
C ILE A 127 -15.02 2.18 -7.95
N LEU A 128 -15.81 3.25 -7.89
CA LEU A 128 -17.06 3.37 -8.64
C LEU A 128 -16.82 3.26 -10.14
N HIS A 129 -15.85 4.00 -10.68
CA HIS A 129 -15.50 3.92 -12.10
C HIS A 129 -15.08 2.50 -12.48
N ARG A 130 -14.27 1.83 -11.64
CA ARG A 130 -13.86 0.45 -11.90
C ARG A 130 -15.03 -0.54 -11.90
N ILE A 131 -15.98 -0.37 -10.98
CA ILE A 131 -17.21 -1.19 -10.93
C ILE A 131 -18.06 -0.93 -12.17
N GLU A 132 -18.22 0.32 -12.57
CA GLU A 132 -18.96 0.70 -13.77
C GLU A 132 -18.32 0.11 -15.03
N ASP A 133 -16.99 0.22 -15.16
CA ASP A 133 -16.24 -0.41 -16.25
C ASP A 133 -16.47 -1.92 -16.26
N MET A 134 -16.39 -2.61 -15.12
CA MET A 134 -16.62 -4.05 -15.05
C MET A 134 -18.07 -4.45 -15.33
N SER A 135 -19.04 -3.58 -15.00
CA SER A 135 -20.45 -3.80 -15.28
C SER A 135 -20.80 -3.52 -16.74
N ASN A 136 -20.14 -2.54 -17.36
CA ASN A 136 -20.31 -2.17 -18.77
C ASN A 136 -19.50 -3.08 -19.70
N ASN A 137 -18.39 -3.63 -19.22
CA ASN A 137 -17.59 -4.64 -19.89
C ASN A 137 -18.26 -6.00 -19.77
N ASP A 138 -19.38 -6.11 -20.48
CA ASP A 138 -19.78 -7.15 -21.43
C ASP A 138 -19.53 -8.63 -21.11
N ALA A 139 -18.99 -9.07 -19.97
CA ALA A 139 -18.87 -10.50 -19.69
C ALA A 139 -20.26 -11.17 -19.69
N ILE A 140 -21.25 -10.57 -19.01
CA ILE A 140 -22.62 -11.11 -19.00
C ILE A 140 -23.28 -11.01 -20.38
N ARG A 141 -23.04 -9.92 -21.13
CA ARG A 141 -23.62 -9.73 -22.47
C ARG A 141 -22.98 -10.66 -23.49
N GLU A 142 -21.67 -10.73 -23.52
CA GLU A 142 -20.86 -11.64 -24.33
C GLU A 142 -21.17 -13.10 -24.00
N TYR A 143 -21.28 -13.48 -22.72
CA TYR A 143 -21.74 -14.83 -22.34
C TYR A 143 -23.19 -15.07 -22.79
N ALA A 144 -24.09 -14.09 -22.67
CA ALA A 144 -25.47 -14.23 -23.13
C ALA A 144 -25.56 -14.35 -24.66
N GLU A 145 -24.75 -13.59 -25.40
CA GLU A 145 -24.65 -13.66 -26.87
C GLU A 145 -24.01 -14.97 -27.32
N LEU A 146 -22.95 -15.42 -26.65
CA LEU A 146 -22.31 -16.71 -26.90
C LEU A 146 -23.30 -17.84 -26.66
N ILE A 147 -23.97 -17.88 -25.50
CA ILE A 147 -25.02 -18.86 -25.16
C ILE A 147 -26.12 -18.85 -26.21
N LYS A 148 -26.59 -17.67 -26.64
CA LYS A 148 -27.62 -17.54 -27.67
C LYS A 148 -27.15 -17.99 -29.06
N SER A 149 -25.85 -17.87 -29.35
CA SER A 149 -25.25 -18.34 -30.61
C SER A 149 -25.06 -19.85 -30.66
N VAL A 150 -24.78 -20.49 -29.52
CA VAL A 150 -24.62 -21.95 -29.44
C VAL A 150 -25.93 -22.68 -29.16
N ALA A 151 -26.92 -22.04 -28.52
CA ALA A 151 -28.18 -22.67 -28.19
C ALA A 151 -28.97 -23.07 -29.46
N PRO A 152 -29.40 -24.34 -29.59
CA PRO A 152 -30.26 -24.77 -30.69
C PRO A 152 -31.58 -23.98 -30.67
N LYS A 153 -31.94 -23.32 -31.78
CA LYS A 153 -33.14 -22.46 -31.88
C LYS A 153 -34.48 -23.22 -31.88
N GLY A 154 -34.49 -24.48 -31.48
CA GLY A 154 -35.68 -25.33 -31.39
C GLY A 154 -35.33 -26.60 -30.62
N GLY A 155 -36.23 -27.04 -29.74
CA GLY A 155 -36.03 -28.06 -28.70
C GLY A 155 -35.76 -29.50 -29.16
N ASN A 156 -35.12 -29.72 -30.30
CA ASN A 156 -34.50 -30.99 -30.65
C ASN A 156 -32.99 -30.80 -30.56
N VAL A 157 -32.39 -31.35 -29.50
CA VAL A 157 -30.94 -31.41 -29.34
C VAL A 157 -30.41 -32.35 -30.43
N ASP A 158 -30.09 -31.78 -31.59
CA ASP A 158 -29.55 -32.51 -32.73
C ASP A 158 -28.22 -33.16 -32.31
N SER A 159 -28.02 -34.43 -32.69
CA SER A 159 -26.83 -35.22 -32.36
C SER A 159 -25.54 -34.48 -32.75
N GLN A 160 -25.60 -33.63 -33.77
CA GLN A 160 -24.50 -32.75 -34.20
C GLN A 160 -24.12 -31.69 -33.17
N TYR A 161 -25.08 -31.10 -32.45
CA TYR A 161 -24.79 -30.11 -31.42
C TYR A 161 -24.06 -30.75 -30.23
N VAL A 162 -24.51 -31.95 -29.83
CA VAL A 162 -23.85 -32.74 -28.77
C VAL A 162 -22.43 -33.11 -29.18
N MET A 163 -22.22 -33.58 -30.41
CA MET A 163 -20.88 -33.90 -30.91
C MET A 163 -19.95 -32.68 -30.96
N LYS A 164 -20.46 -31.51 -31.35
CA LYS A 164 -19.68 -30.26 -31.33
C LYS A 164 -19.30 -29.86 -29.91
N LEU A 165 -20.24 -29.92 -28.96
CA LEU A 165 -19.95 -29.64 -27.56
C LEU A 165 -18.94 -30.62 -26.97
N GLN A 166 -19.09 -31.92 -27.24
CA GLN A 166 -18.14 -32.94 -26.80
C GLN A 166 -16.75 -32.72 -27.41
N SER A 167 -16.67 -32.34 -28.68
CA SER A 167 -15.40 -32.01 -29.34
C SER A 167 -14.76 -30.76 -28.75
N GLN A 168 -15.53 -29.70 -28.47
CA GLN A 168 -15.03 -28.49 -27.82
C GLN A 168 -14.54 -28.78 -26.40
N LEU A 169 -15.28 -29.57 -25.63
CA LEU A 169 -14.87 -30.00 -24.29
C LEU A 169 -13.57 -30.80 -24.35
N ALA A 170 -13.45 -31.76 -25.27
CA ALA A 170 -12.22 -32.54 -25.44
C ALA A 170 -11.02 -31.65 -25.81
N LYS A 171 -11.22 -30.66 -26.68
CA LYS A 171 -10.18 -29.69 -27.04
C LYS A 171 -9.78 -28.81 -25.85
N ALA A 172 -10.76 -28.35 -25.07
CA ALA A 172 -10.52 -27.53 -23.88
C ALA A 172 -9.77 -28.31 -22.81
N VAL A 173 -10.17 -29.56 -22.53
CA VAL A 173 -9.48 -30.46 -21.60
C VAL A 173 -8.03 -30.69 -22.04
N LYS A 174 -7.80 -30.99 -23.33
CA LYS A 174 -6.44 -31.18 -23.84
C LYS A 174 -5.56 -29.92 -23.71
N ARG A 175 -6.13 -28.73 -23.94
CA ARG A 175 -5.43 -27.46 -23.70
C ARG A 175 -5.12 -27.26 -22.22
N MET A 176 -6.08 -27.56 -21.35
CA MET A 176 -5.90 -27.47 -19.91
C MET A 176 -4.79 -28.41 -19.41
N ASP A 177 -4.74 -29.64 -19.90
CA ASP A 177 -3.67 -30.59 -19.56
C ASP A 177 -2.29 -30.08 -20.02
N ALA A 178 -2.21 -29.49 -21.22
CA ALA A 178 -0.98 -28.90 -21.73
C ALA A 178 -0.53 -27.70 -20.88
N THR A 179 -1.45 -26.79 -20.53
CA THR A 179 -1.17 -25.65 -19.65
C THR A 179 -0.76 -26.12 -18.26
N SER A 180 -1.43 -27.14 -17.71
CA SER A 180 -1.07 -27.73 -16.41
C SER A 180 0.34 -28.31 -16.44
N HIS A 181 0.74 -28.95 -17.54
CA HIS A 181 2.09 -29.49 -17.68
C HIS A 181 3.14 -28.39 -17.79
N GLN A 182 2.86 -27.32 -18.56
CA GLN A 182 3.74 -26.15 -18.63
C GLN A 182 3.91 -25.47 -17.26
N MET A 183 2.83 -25.35 -16.49
CA MET A 183 2.88 -24.77 -15.14
C MET A 183 3.80 -25.58 -14.22
N THR A 184 3.69 -26.90 -14.23
CA THR A 184 4.60 -27.79 -13.47
C THR A 184 6.07 -27.63 -13.90
N GLN A 185 6.34 -27.44 -15.19
CA GLN A 185 7.71 -27.20 -15.67
C GLN A 185 8.27 -25.85 -15.19
N VAL A 186 7.44 -24.80 -15.19
CA VAL A 186 7.82 -23.49 -14.65
C VAL A 186 8.10 -23.58 -13.16
N GLU A 187 7.26 -24.27 -12.39
CA GLU A 187 7.48 -24.51 -10.95
C GLU A 187 8.82 -25.22 -10.69
N GLN A 188 9.12 -26.26 -11.46
CA GLN A 188 10.40 -26.97 -11.37
C GLN A 188 11.59 -26.08 -11.72
N SER A 189 11.48 -25.30 -12.80
CA SER A 189 12.53 -24.36 -13.21
C SER A 189 12.80 -23.29 -12.15
N CYS A 190 11.75 -22.74 -11.53
CA CYS A 190 11.88 -21.79 -10.43
C CYS A 190 12.59 -22.42 -9.22
N GLU A 191 12.20 -23.64 -8.84
CA GLU A 191 12.83 -24.38 -7.73
C GLU A 191 14.32 -24.66 -8.00
N GLU A 192 14.68 -25.00 -9.24
CA GLU A 192 16.07 -25.18 -9.66
C GLU A 192 16.89 -23.88 -9.55
N VAL A 193 16.33 -22.75 -10.01
CA VAL A 193 16.99 -21.43 -9.91
C VAL A 193 17.21 -21.04 -8.45
N VAL A 194 16.19 -21.20 -7.59
CA VAL A 194 16.30 -20.90 -6.16
C VAL A 194 17.34 -21.78 -5.48
N ASN A 195 17.36 -23.08 -5.77
CA ASN A 195 18.37 -23.99 -5.21
C ASN A 195 19.77 -23.68 -5.73
N SER A 196 19.92 -23.29 -7.00
CA SER A 196 21.19 -22.85 -7.57
C SER A 196 21.70 -21.58 -6.88
N LEU A 197 20.84 -20.58 -6.70
CA LEU A 197 21.20 -19.33 -6.03
C LEU A 197 21.55 -19.56 -4.56
N LYS A 198 20.78 -20.40 -3.87
CA LYS A 198 21.07 -20.78 -2.48
C LYS A 198 22.43 -21.45 -2.33
N LYS A 199 22.78 -22.32 -3.29
CA LYS A 199 24.09 -22.96 -3.34
C LYS A 199 25.20 -21.93 -3.59
N GLU A 200 25.05 -21.06 -4.58
CA GLU A 200 26.04 -20.01 -4.89
C GLU A 200 26.29 -19.07 -3.70
N ILE A 201 25.22 -18.64 -3.00
CA ILE A 201 25.34 -17.84 -1.78
C ILE A 201 26.06 -18.63 -0.67
N GLY A 202 25.74 -19.92 -0.53
CA GLY A 202 26.42 -20.81 0.42
C GLY A 202 27.92 -20.88 0.15
N ASP A 203 28.30 -21.14 -1.10
CA ASP A 203 29.70 -21.22 -1.54
C ASP A 203 30.44 -19.88 -1.25
N ILE A 204 29.82 -18.72 -1.52
CA ILE A 204 30.41 -17.40 -1.22
C ILE A 204 30.60 -17.15 0.29
N VAL A 205 29.65 -17.59 1.11
CA VAL A 205 29.71 -17.42 2.57
C VAL A 205 30.76 -18.33 3.19
N GLU A 206 30.92 -19.55 2.66
CA GLU A 206 31.90 -20.53 3.15
C GLU A 206 33.34 -20.19 2.72
N ASP A 207 33.54 -19.48 1.60
CA ASP A 207 34.86 -19.03 1.12
C ASP A 207 35.44 -17.80 1.86
N ARG A 208 34.70 -17.21 2.83
CA ARG A 208 35.12 -16.04 3.64
C ARG A 208 35.51 -16.41 5.07
#